data_AF-A0A022QKL4-F1
#
_entry.id   AF-A0A022QKL4-F1
#
_cell.length_a   1.000
_cell.length_b   1.000
_cell.length_c   1.000
_cell.angle_alpha   90.00
_cell.angle_beta   90.00
_cell.angle_gamma   90.00
#
_symmetry.space_group_name_H-M   'P 1'
#
loop_
_entity.id
_entity.type
_entity.pdbx_description
1 polymer ?
#
loop_
_entity_poly.entity_id
_entity_poly.type
_entity_poly.pdbx_seq_one_letter_code
_entity_poly.pdbx_strand_id
1 'polypeptide(L)'
;RITKSEPPKIKNRLLFKILLSVFLGIITGLICALLFALLARYFLKYINRKTPTPKPLILFSPKISPKTLKSAMSNEPHLLGSSSNGDYYKVVLDNGLTVAVKKLNPFVPNTSATTKKKKRVKRELDTLSILRHRNLMSLRGYVFESNICSLVYDYAPNGSLEDAMRSAREDRLELKWEVRLRIAVGIIRGLYYLHFNCEPQRLHCNLKPSNVILGPQFEPRLADCGLAPILPDFSRAGSCYTGPECSLNCRYTDKSDIFSFGVILGVLITGKDPLDPMQMQQSGEVRETIDKNILGQEIEEDEMVMAVSIAVVCMSELPADRPSSDELVSMLTQLNSF
;
A
#
# COMPACT_ATOMS: atom_id res chain seq x y z
N ARG A 1 -60.21 -31.30 88.83
CA ARG A 1 -59.75 -32.03 87.62
C ARG A 1 -59.20 -30.98 86.66
N ILE A 2 -57.89 -30.98 86.42
CA ILE A 2 -57.15 -29.91 85.70
C ILE A 2 -57.49 -29.94 84.21
N THR A 3 -57.96 -28.82 83.66
CA THR A 3 -58.15 -28.62 82.21
C THR A 3 -56.86 -28.05 81.61
N LYS A 4 -56.10 -28.87 80.87
CA LYS A 4 -54.99 -28.41 80.02
C LYS A 4 -55.58 -27.69 78.80
N SER A 5 -55.32 -26.39 78.65
CA SER A 5 -55.53 -25.69 77.37
C SER A 5 -54.36 -26.01 76.44
N GLU A 6 -54.65 -26.60 75.27
CA GLU A 6 -53.64 -26.80 74.23
C GLU A 6 -53.21 -25.44 73.62
N PRO A 7 -51.92 -25.21 73.34
CA PRO A 7 -51.46 -23.99 72.70
C PRO A 7 -51.80 -23.98 71.19
N PRO A 8 -51.84 -22.81 70.52
CA PRO A 8 -52.46 -22.64 69.21
C PRO A 8 -51.58 -23.19 68.07
N LYS A 9 -51.49 -24.52 67.94
CA LYS A 9 -50.75 -25.21 66.87
C LYS A 9 -51.29 -24.91 65.46
N ILE A 10 -52.55 -24.51 65.35
CA ILE A 10 -53.25 -24.28 64.07
C ILE A 10 -52.82 -22.95 63.42
N LYS A 11 -52.62 -21.88 64.21
CA LYS A 11 -52.22 -20.55 63.69
C LYS A 11 -50.80 -20.57 63.09
N ASN A 12 -49.86 -21.29 63.73
CA ASN A 12 -48.48 -21.41 63.23
C ASN A 12 -48.39 -22.20 61.92
N ARG A 13 -49.22 -23.23 61.73
CA ARG A 13 -49.27 -23.98 60.46
C ARG A 13 -49.83 -23.14 59.31
N LEU A 14 -50.83 -22.29 59.58
CA LEU A 14 -51.40 -21.40 58.57
C LEU A 14 -50.40 -20.30 58.17
N LEU A 15 -49.75 -19.67 59.15
CA LEU A 15 -48.69 -18.69 58.91
C LEU A 15 -47.53 -19.28 58.11
N PHE A 16 -47.09 -20.50 58.44
CA PHE A 16 -46.03 -21.19 57.71
C PHE A 16 -46.41 -21.45 56.24
N LYS A 17 -47.66 -21.86 55.96
CA LYS A 17 -48.17 -22.04 54.58
C LYS A 17 -48.19 -20.73 53.80
N ILE A 18 -48.58 -19.61 54.44
CA ILE A 18 -48.58 -18.29 53.81
C ILE A 18 -47.15 -17.86 53.49
N LEU A 19 -46.23 -17.93 54.46
CA LEU A 19 -44.81 -17.62 54.26
C LEU A 19 -44.17 -18.47 53.15
N LEU A 20 -44.49 -19.77 53.11
CA LEU A 20 -44.00 -20.68 52.07
C LEU A 20 -44.55 -20.29 50.68
N SER A 21 -45.82 -19.91 50.58
CA SER A 21 -46.42 -19.48 49.32
C SER A 21 -45.81 -18.16 48.79
N VAL A 22 -45.54 -17.20 49.68
CA VAL A 22 -44.85 -15.95 49.34
C VAL A 22 -43.43 -16.24 48.87
N PHE A 23 -42.72 -17.11 49.58
CA PHE A 23 -41.34 -17.50 49.23
C PHE A 23 -41.27 -18.20 47.87
N LEU A 24 -42.18 -19.15 47.57
CA LEU A 24 -42.26 -19.79 46.26
C LEU A 24 -42.63 -18.79 45.16
N GLY A 25 -43.51 -17.83 45.44
CA GLY A 25 -43.87 -16.75 44.51
C GLY A 25 -42.66 -15.88 44.14
N ILE A 26 -41.82 -15.53 45.13
CA ILE A 26 -40.59 -14.77 44.89
C ILE A 26 -39.60 -15.58 44.04
N ILE A 27 -39.39 -16.86 44.37
CA ILE A 27 -38.45 -17.72 43.61
C ILE A 27 -38.91 -17.88 42.15
N THR A 28 -40.18 -18.20 41.94
CA THR A 28 -40.73 -18.37 40.59
C THR A 28 -40.68 -17.08 39.79
N GLY A 29 -40.99 -15.93 40.40
CA GLY A 29 -40.83 -14.61 39.79
C GLY A 29 -39.39 -14.31 39.37
N LEU A 30 -38.41 -14.60 40.24
CA LEU A 30 -36.99 -14.42 39.94
C LEU A 30 -36.53 -15.32 38.79
N ILE A 31 -36.94 -16.59 38.78
CA ILE A 31 -36.59 -17.53 37.69
C ILE A 31 -37.18 -17.05 36.36
N CYS A 32 -38.45 -16.62 36.35
CA CYS A 32 -39.10 -16.10 35.14
C CYS A 32 -38.41 -14.83 34.62
N ALA A 33 -38.04 -13.91 35.51
CA ALA A 33 -37.30 -12.70 35.14
C ALA A 33 -35.92 -13.02 34.54
N LEU A 34 -35.22 -14.01 35.10
CA LEU A 34 -33.90 -14.44 34.63
C LEU A 34 -33.99 -15.10 33.25
N LEU A 35 -34.98 -15.98 33.05
CA LEU A 35 -35.27 -16.59 31.74
C LEU A 35 -35.65 -15.54 30.70
N PHE A 36 -36.50 -14.58 31.05
CA PHE A 36 -36.86 -13.48 30.17
C PHE A 36 -35.64 -12.62 29.81
N ALA A 37 -34.77 -12.31 30.78
CA ALA A 37 -33.54 -11.57 30.51
C ALA A 37 -32.57 -12.34 29.60
N LEU A 38 -32.45 -13.66 29.75
CA LEU A 38 -31.63 -14.51 28.88
C LEU A 38 -32.22 -14.59 27.46
N LEU A 39 -33.53 -14.74 27.33
CA LEU A 39 -34.22 -14.73 26.04
C LEU A 39 -34.11 -13.37 25.37
N ALA A 40 -34.31 -12.27 26.10
CA ALA A 40 -34.11 -10.92 25.59
C ALA A 40 -32.66 -10.69 25.17
N ARG A 41 -31.66 -11.17 25.92
CA ARG A 41 -30.24 -11.12 25.51
C ARG A 41 -29.98 -11.95 24.26
N TYR A 42 -30.55 -13.14 24.16
CA TYR A 42 -30.42 -13.99 22.98
C TYR A 42 -31.08 -13.35 21.75
N PHE A 43 -32.28 -12.80 21.91
CA PHE A 43 -33.03 -12.10 20.88
C PHE A 43 -32.34 -10.80 20.45
N LEU A 44 -31.84 -10.00 21.40
CA LEU A 44 -31.01 -8.83 21.10
C LEU A 44 -29.71 -9.23 20.39
N LYS A 45 -29.09 -10.37 20.75
CA LYS A 45 -27.91 -10.90 20.05
C LYS A 45 -28.27 -11.43 18.65
N TYR A 46 -29.47 -11.96 18.46
CA TYR A 46 -29.99 -12.41 17.17
C TYR A 46 -30.34 -11.23 16.25
N ILE A 47 -30.99 -10.18 16.76
CA ILE A 47 -31.24 -8.93 16.04
C ILE A 47 -29.93 -8.18 15.77
N ASN A 48 -29.01 -8.14 16.75
CA ASN A 48 -27.67 -7.55 16.59
C ASN A 48 -26.68 -8.47 15.87
N ARG A 49 -27.07 -9.68 15.42
CA ARG A 49 -26.36 -10.34 14.32
C ARG A 49 -26.65 -9.51 13.08
N LYS A 50 -25.92 -8.40 12.96
CA LYS A 50 -25.77 -7.67 11.73
C LYS A 50 -25.47 -8.71 10.65
N THR A 51 -26.34 -8.81 9.64
CA THR A 51 -25.91 -9.20 8.30
C THR A 51 -24.59 -8.47 8.06
N PRO A 52 -23.50 -9.14 7.62
CA PRO A 52 -22.22 -8.46 7.43
C PRO A 52 -22.48 -7.25 6.55
N THR A 53 -22.51 -6.07 7.18
CA THR A 53 -22.76 -4.82 6.48
C THR A 53 -21.64 -4.74 5.46
N PRO A 54 -21.93 -4.56 4.16
CA PRO A 54 -20.88 -4.39 3.17
C PRO A 54 -20.00 -3.26 3.70
N LYS A 55 -18.74 -3.60 3.97
CA LYS A 55 -17.77 -2.67 4.52
C LYS A 55 -17.73 -1.44 3.62
N PRO A 56 -17.49 -0.24 4.16
CA PRO A 56 -17.52 0.95 3.35
C PRO A 56 -16.39 0.85 2.32
N LEU A 57 -16.78 0.57 1.07
CA LEU A 57 -15.91 0.81 -0.06
C LEU A 57 -15.85 2.32 -0.21
N ILE A 58 -14.67 2.89 0.03
CA ILE A 58 -14.46 4.31 -0.24
C ILE A 58 -13.78 4.35 -1.59
N LEU A 59 -14.58 4.76 -2.57
CA LEU A 59 -14.20 4.81 -3.95
C LEU A 59 -14.35 6.24 -4.41
N PHE A 60 -13.25 6.82 -4.85
CA PHE A 60 -13.14 8.23 -5.15
C PHE A 60 -13.48 8.54 -6.61
N SER A 61 -13.90 7.55 -7.38
CA SER A 61 -14.31 7.69 -8.77
C SER A 61 -15.75 7.22 -8.97
N PRO A 62 -16.65 8.05 -9.52
CA PRO A 62 -18.05 7.67 -9.78
C PRO A 62 -18.18 6.55 -10.81
N LYS A 63 -17.11 6.28 -11.58
CA LYS A 63 -17.09 5.28 -12.66
C LYS A 63 -16.84 3.84 -12.17
N ILE A 64 -16.37 3.67 -10.95
CA ILE A 64 -16.20 2.34 -10.36
C ILE A 64 -17.37 2.23 -9.36
N SER A 65 -18.01 1.08 -9.21
CA SER A 65 -19.03 0.89 -8.17
C SER A 65 -18.61 -0.24 -7.26
N PRO A 66 -18.99 -0.23 -5.97
CA PRO A 66 -18.66 -1.33 -5.08
C PRO A 66 -19.15 -2.70 -5.52
N LYS A 67 -20.34 -2.73 -6.12
CA LYS A 67 -20.93 -3.96 -6.62
C LYS A 67 -20.16 -4.49 -7.82
N THR A 68 -19.83 -3.61 -8.77
CA THR A 68 -19.09 -3.93 -9.99
C THR A 68 -17.69 -4.45 -9.67
N LEU A 69 -16.95 -3.78 -8.77
CA LEU A 69 -15.62 -4.21 -8.37
C LEU A 69 -15.67 -5.58 -7.67
N LYS A 70 -16.62 -5.80 -6.77
CA LYS A 70 -16.76 -7.08 -6.06
C LYS A 70 -17.11 -8.24 -7.00
N SER A 71 -18.03 -8.00 -7.94
CA SER A 71 -18.40 -8.96 -8.97
C SER A 71 -17.18 -9.36 -9.79
N ALA A 72 -16.47 -8.37 -10.35
CA ALA A 72 -15.30 -8.61 -11.19
C ALA A 72 -14.14 -9.32 -10.45
N MET A 73 -13.93 -9.01 -9.17
CA MET A 73 -12.90 -9.67 -8.35
C MET A 73 -13.19 -11.13 -8.02
N SER A 74 -14.44 -11.57 -8.18
CA SER A 74 -14.87 -12.95 -7.95
C SER A 74 -14.67 -13.84 -9.19
N ASN A 75 -14.47 -13.23 -10.37
CA ASN A 75 -14.26 -13.90 -11.65
C ASN A 75 -12.76 -14.10 -11.94
N GLU A 76 -12.08 -14.91 -11.13
CA GLU A 76 -10.66 -15.31 -11.29
C GLU A 76 -9.76 -14.23 -11.92
N PRO A 77 -9.41 -13.17 -11.17
CA PRO A 77 -8.72 -12.04 -11.75
C PRO A 77 -7.29 -12.41 -12.17
N HIS A 78 -6.84 -11.87 -13.30
CA HIS A 78 -5.52 -12.18 -13.86
C HIS A 78 -4.40 -11.57 -13.01
N LEU A 79 -3.47 -12.39 -12.51
CA LEU A 79 -2.31 -11.94 -11.74
C LEU A 79 -1.36 -11.15 -12.64
N LEU A 80 -1.07 -9.90 -12.26
CA LEU A 80 -0.09 -9.04 -12.94
C LEU A 80 1.31 -9.21 -12.36
N GLY A 81 1.40 -9.43 -11.04
CA GLY A 81 2.67 -9.61 -10.36
C GLY A 81 2.51 -9.72 -8.84
N SER A 82 3.52 -10.27 -8.20
CA SER A 82 3.59 -10.43 -6.74
C SER A 82 4.67 -9.55 -6.16
N SER A 83 4.38 -8.99 -4.98
CA SER A 83 5.34 -8.20 -4.22
C SER A 83 5.30 -8.62 -2.75
N SER A 84 6.35 -8.31 -1.99
CA SER A 84 6.45 -8.67 -0.57
C SER A 84 5.28 -8.17 0.29
N ASN A 85 4.57 -7.15 -0.17
CA ASN A 85 3.46 -6.52 0.53
C ASN A 85 2.07 -6.86 -0.06
N GLY A 86 2.00 -7.68 -1.12
CA GLY A 86 0.76 -8.07 -1.74
C GLY A 86 0.87 -8.35 -3.23
N ASP A 87 -0.25 -8.79 -3.81
CA ASP A 87 -0.34 -9.17 -5.22
C ASP A 87 -1.15 -8.14 -6.01
N TYR A 88 -0.75 -7.91 -7.25
CA TYR A 88 -1.43 -7.07 -8.22
C TYR A 88 -2.25 -7.91 -9.20
N TYR A 89 -3.48 -7.50 -9.45
CA TYR A 89 -4.40 -8.16 -10.35
C TYR A 89 -4.97 -7.20 -11.39
N LYS A 90 -5.13 -7.67 -12.63
CA LYS A 90 -5.90 -6.98 -13.67
C LYS A 90 -7.36 -7.38 -13.55
N VAL A 91 -8.23 -6.38 -13.54
CA VAL A 91 -9.67 -6.58 -13.35
C VAL A 91 -10.40 -5.76 -14.39
N VAL A 92 -11.25 -6.42 -15.17
CA VAL A 92 -12.15 -5.76 -16.12
C VAL A 92 -13.52 -5.64 -15.46
N LEU A 93 -14.00 -4.41 -15.31
CA LEU A 93 -15.29 -4.11 -14.72
C LEU A 93 -16.42 -4.28 -15.76
N ASP A 94 -17.66 -4.48 -15.30
CA ASP A 94 -18.84 -4.69 -16.18
C ASP A 94 -19.08 -3.54 -17.17
N ASN A 95 -18.57 -2.34 -16.87
CA ASN A 95 -18.63 -1.18 -17.76
C ASN A 95 -17.45 -1.08 -18.74
N GLY A 96 -16.62 -2.12 -18.86
CA GLY A 96 -15.45 -2.19 -19.74
C GLY A 96 -14.20 -1.49 -19.19
N LEU A 97 -14.29 -0.77 -18.07
CA LEU A 97 -13.13 -0.13 -17.46
C LEU A 97 -12.18 -1.18 -16.88
N THR A 98 -10.91 -1.14 -17.30
CA THR A 98 -9.86 -2.01 -16.76
C THR A 98 -9.14 -1.30 -15.61
N VAL A 99 -9.01 -1.97 -14.47
CA VAL A 99 -8.35 -1.45 -13.26
C VAL A 99 -7.28 -2.43 -12.78
N ALA A 100 -6.29 -1.90 -12.07
CA ALA A 100 -5.32 -2.70 -11.33
C ALA A 100 -5.74 -2.75 -9.85
N VAL A 101 -5.84 -3.95 -9.28
CA VAL A 101 -6.20 -4.16 -7.89
C VAL A 101 -5.04 -4.78 -7.14
N LYS A 102 -4.50 -4.06 -6.16
CA LYS A 102 -3.50 -4.57 -5.25
C LYS A 102 -4.16 -5.18 -4.02
N LYS A 103 -4.05 -6.49 -3.81
CA LYS A 103 -4.45 -7.13 -2.55
C LYS A 103 -3.26 -7.11 -1.59
N LEU A 104 -3.35 -6.29 -0.54
CA LEU A 104 -2.32 -6.27 0.50
C LEU A 104 -2.33 -7.58 1.28
N ASN A 105 -1.14 -8.07 1.64
CA ASN A 105 -0.99 -9.26 2.47
C ASN A 105 -1.75 -9.10 3.81
N PRO A 106 -2.31 -10.20 4.37
CA PRO A 106 -3.14 -10.13 5.57
C PRO A 106 -2.43 -9.43 6.72
N PHE A 107 -3.06 -8.35 7.18
CA PHE A 107 -2.33 -7.35 7.95
C PHE A 107 -2.35 -7.54 9.47
N VAL A 108 -3.12 -8.52 9.97
CA VAL A 108 -3.35 -8.68 11.41
C VAL A 108 -3.68 -10.14 11.81
N PRO A 109 -3.08 -10.67 12.89
CA PRO A 109 -3.58 -11.85 13.59
C PRO A 109 -4.87 -11.52 14.38
N ASN A 110 -5.70 -12.54 14.61
CA ASN A 110 -7.03 -12.45 15.20
C ASN A 110 -7.03 -11.97 16.68
N THR A 111 -6.84 -10.68 16.98
CA THR A 111 -7.02 -10.15 18.36
C THR A 111 -7.65 -8.74 18.41
N SER A 112 -8.17 -8.36 19.58
CA SER A 112 -8.90 -7.12 19.90
C SER A 112 -8.14 -5.80 19.65
N ALA A 113 -6.82 -5.84 19.39
CA ALA A 113 -6.02 -4.70 18.92
C ALA A 113 -6.35 -4.25 17.46
N THR A 114 -7.17 -5.04 16.75
CA THR A 114 -7.57 -4.85 15.35
C THR A 114 -8.26 -3.52 15.06
N THR A 115 -9.08 -2.96 15.97
CA THR A 115 -9.87 -1.75 15.68
C THR A 115 -9.03 -0.48 15.60
N LYS A 116 -8.05 -0.30 16.50
CA LYS A 116 -7.16 0.88 16.49
C LYS A 116 -6.22 0.84 15.27
N LYS A 117 -5.66 -0.33 14.94
CA LYS A 117 -4.81 -0.53 13.76
C LYS A 117 -5.58 -0.29 12.46
N LYS A 118 -6.81 -0.82 12.33
CA LYS A 118 -7.70 -0.55 11.18
C LYS A 118 -8.02 0.93 11.01
N LYS A 119 -8.29 1.66 12.11
CA LYS A 119 -8.51 3.12 12.07
C LYS A 119 -7.27 3.88 11.58
N ARG A 120 -6.07 3.49 12.04
CA ARG A 120 -4.81 4.09 11.57
C ARG A 120 -4.60 3.86 10.08
N VAL A 121 -4.69 2.60 9.61
CA VAL A 121 -4.55 2.26 8.19
C VAL A 121 -5.56 3.03 7.34
N LYS A 122 -6.82 3.14 7.80
CA LYS A 122 -7.83 3.94 7.09
C LYS A 122 -7.41 5.41 6.95
N ARG A 123 -6.90 6.05 7.99
CA ARG A 123 -6.43 7.45 7.92
C ARG A 123 -5.28 7.63 6.94
N GLU A 124 -4.34 6.70 6.93
CA GLU A 124 -3.24 6.73 5.95
C GLU A 124 -3.77 6.56 4.53
N LEU A 125 -4.69 5.61 4.29
CA LEU A 125 -5.34 5.44 2.98
C LEU A 125 -6.16 6.65 2.56
N ASP A 126 -6.88 7.28 3.49
CA ASP A 126 -7.60 8.54 3.24
C ASP A 126 -6.58 9.62 2.80
N THR A 127 -5.38 9.65 3.39
CA THR A 127 -4.34 10.60 2.98
C THR A 127 -3.67 10.22 1.65
N LEU A 128 -3.51 8.94 1.35
CA LEU A 128 -3.03 8.50 0.04
C LEU A 128 -4.03 8.81 -1.08
N SER A 129 -5.32 8.85 -0.74
CA SER A 129 -6.37 9.12 -1.73
C SER A 129 -6.33 10.54 -2.28
N ILE A 130 -5.75 11.50 -1.56
CA ILE A 130 -5.63 12.89 -2.02
C ILE A 130 -4.39 13.14 -2.87
N LEU A 131 -3.44 12.19 -2.89
CA LEU A 131 -2.25 12.32 -3.74
C LEU A 131 -2.65 12.21 -5.20
N ARG A 132 -2.37 13.28 -5.95
CA ARG A 132 -2.73 13.43 -7.37
C ARG A 132 -1.59 14.10 -8.11
N HIS A 133 -0.90 13.31 -8.92
CA HIS A 133 0.18 13.79 -9.77
C HIS A 133 0.31 12.86 -10.99
N ARG A 134 0.70 13.41 -12.15
CA ARG A 134 0.80 12.65 -13.40
C ARG A 134 1.82 11.49 -13.33
N ASN A 135 2.83 11.64 -12.49
CA ASN A 135 3.87 10.63 -12.27
C ASN A 135 3.66 9.78 -11.02
N LEU A 136 2.45 9.72 -10.48
CA LEU A 136 2.09 8.81 -9.38
C LEU A 136 0.91 7.91 -9.78
N MET A 137 0.92 6.67 -9.32
CA MET A 137 -0.24 5.78 -9.37
C MET A 137 -1.27 6.25 -8.34
N SER A 138 -2.13 7.16 -8.79
CA SER A 138 -3.17 7.79 -7.97
C SER A 138 -4.21 6.76 -7.51
N LEU A 139 -4.39 6.63 -6.19
CA LEU A 139 -5.36 5.72 -5.59
C LEU A 139 -6.79 6.12 -5.99
N ARG A 140 -7.49 5.24 -6.71
CA ARG A 140 -8.90 5.41 -7.11
C ARG A 140 -9.87 5.01 -6.01
N GLY A 141 -9.45 4.13 -5.12
CA GLY A 141 -10.18 3.77 -3.91
C GLY A 141 -9.63 2.52 -3.25
N TYR A 142 -10.24 2.12 -2.15
CA TYR A 142 -9.83 0.94 -1.42
C TYR A 142 -11.03 0.21 -0.82
N VAL A 143 -10.87 -1.11 -0.71
CA VAL A 143 -11.85 -2.04 -0.15
C VAL A 143 -11.24 -2.71 1.06
N PHE A 144 -11.99 -2.78 2.15
CA PHE A 144 -11.71 -3.76 3.18
C PHE A 144 -12.66 -4.94 3.00
N GLU A 145 -12.17 -6.18 3.00
CA GLU A 145 -13.00 -7.40 3.04
C GLU A 145 -12.35 -8.41 4.00
N SER A 146 -13.12 -8.89 4.98
CA SER A 146 -12.60 -9.62 6.16
C SER A 146 -11.33 -9.01 6.80
N ASN A 147 -10.13 -9.54 6.50
CA ASN A 147 -8.83 -9.04 6.97
C ASN A 147 -7.88 -8.62 5.83
N ILE A 148 -8.41 -8.52 4.61
CA ILE A 148 -7.69 -8.11 3.41
C ILE A 148 -8.07 -6.66 3.10
N CYS A 149 -7.06 -5.87 2.74
CA CYS A 149 -7.21 -4.52 2.20
C CYS A 149 -6.83 -4.56 0.72
N SER A 150 -7.74 -4.15 -0.15
CA SER A 150 -7.51 -4.08 -1.59
C SER A 150 -7.47 -2.62 -2.03
N LEU A 151 -6.45 -2.24 -2.78
CA LEU A 151 -6.27 -0.90 -3.32
C LEU A 151 -6.55 -0.92 -4.82
N VAL A 152 -7.23 0.10 -5.33
CA VAL A 152 -7.67 0.17 -6.73
C VAL A 152 -6.96 1.33 -7.43
N TYR A 153 -6.37 1.04 -8.58
CA TYR A 153 -5.66 1.98 -9.43
C TYR A 153 -6.10 1.85 -10.88
N ASP A 154 -5.74 2.83 -11.70
CA ASP A 154 -5.85 2.67 -13.15
C ASP A 154 -4.91 1.57 -13.62
N TYR A 155 -5.35 0.78 -14.60
CA TYR A 155 -4.47 -0.19 -15.24
C TYR A 155 -3.53 0.51 -16.22
N ALA A 156 -2.26 0.08 -16.22
CA ALA A 156 -1.24 0.55 -17.15
C ALA A 156 -0.76 -0.64 -18.01
N PRO A 157 -0.79 -0.52 -19.34
CA PRO A 157 -0.59 -1.67 -20.23
C PRO A 157 0.88 -2.10 -20.38
N ASN A 158 1.84 -1.18 -20.20
CA ASN A 158 3.27 -1.45 -20.45
C ASN A 158 4.00 -2.05 -19.25
N GLY A 159 3.26 -2.52 -18.23
CA GLY A 159 3.83 -3.17 -17.07
C GLY A 159 4.71 -2.25 -16.22
N SER A 160 5.70 -2.83 -15.54
CA SER A 160 6.67 -2.08 -14.76
C SER A 160 7.93 -1.75 -15.57
N LEU A 161 8.74 -0.81 -15.07
CA LEU A 161 10.05 -0.53 -15.63
C LEU A 161 10.96 -1.76 -15.58
N GLU A 162 10.81 -2.62 -14.56
CA GLU A 162 11.53 -3.90 -14.50
C GLU A 162 11.22 -4.80 -15.70
N ASP A 163 9.94 -4.89 -16.08
CA ASP A 163 9.49 -5.68 -17.23
C ASP A 163 9.99 -5.10 -18.55
N ALA A 164 9.94 -3.77 -18.67
CA ALA A 164 10.41 -3.07 -19.86
C ALA A 164 11.94 -3.21 -20.04
N MET A 165 12.72 -3.07 -18.97
CA MET A 165 14.18 -3.27 -19.02
C MET A 165 14.55 -4.73 -19.26
N ARG A 166 13.80 -5.70 -18.69
CA ARG A 166 13.96 -7.12 -19.02
C ARG A 166 13.72 -7.37 -20.51
N SER A 167 12.62 -6.84 -21.04
CA SER A 167 12.27 -6.98 -22.46
C SER A 167 13.31 -6.34 -23.38
N ALA A 168 13.91 -5.22 -22.96
CA ALA A 168 14.99 -4.56 -23.70
C ALA A 168 16.27 -5.40 -23.73
N ARG A 169 16.66 -6.04 -22.62
CA ARG A 169 17.80 -6.97 -22.58
C ARG A 169 17.59 -8.24 -23.40
N GLU A 170 16.33 -8.62 -23.60
CA GLU A 170 15.93 -9.78 -24.42
C GLU A 170 15.68 -9.40 -25.89
N ASP A 171 16.03 -8.18 -26.30
CA ASP A 171 15.81 -7.61 -27.64
C ASP A 171 14.34 -7.65 -28.11
N ARG A 172 13.39 -7.66 -27.17
CA ARG A 172 11.93 -7.66 -27.46
C ARG A 172 11.31 -6.27 -27.43
N LEU A 173 12.03 -5.27 -26.91
CA LEU A 173 11.57 -3.90 -26.77
C LEU A 173 12.74 -2.93 -26.98
N GLU A 174 12.62 -2.04 -27.95
CA GLU A 174 13.59 -0.96 -28.14
C GLU A 174 13.23 0.25 -27.26
N LEU A 175 14.08 0.54 -26.27
CA LEU A 175 13.97 1.72 -25.41
C LEU A 175 15.12 2.68 -25.70
N LYS A 176 14.91 3.61 -26.64
CA LYS A 176 15.89 4.66 -27.00
C LYS A 176 16.17 5.61 -25.85
N TRP A 177 17.31 6.32 -25.93
CA TRP A 177 17.75 7.28 -24.93
C TRP A 177 16.67 8.27 -24.52
N GLU A 178 16.00 8.91 -25.49
CA GLU A 178 14.93 9.88 -25.25
C GLU A 178 13.83 9.33 -24.33
N VAL A 179 13.41 8.07 -24.54
CA VAL A 179 12.37 7.42 -23.72
C VAL A 179 12.91 7.15 -22.31
N ARG A 180 14.15 6.67 -22.18
CA ARG A 180 14.79 6.39 -20.88
C ARG A 180 14.97 7.67 -20.07
N LEU A 181 15.41 8.76 -20.70
CA LEU A 181 15.55 10.07 -20.07
C LEU A 181 14.18 10.61 -19.64
N ARG A 182 13.15 10.51 -20.49
CA ARG A 182 11.78 10.91 -20.15
C ARG A 182 11.23 10.13 -18.94
N ILE A 183 11.55 8.84 -18.84
CA ILE A 183 11.25 8.02 -17.66
C ILE A 183 11.99 8.57 -16.43
N ALA A 184 13.29 8.83 -16.50
CA ALA A 184 14.05 9.39 -15.39
C ALA A 184 13.48 10.75 -14.92
N VAL A 185 13.20 11.66 -15.85
CA VAL A 185 12.57 12.96 -15.60
C VAL A 185 11.20 12.81 -14.95
N GLY A 186 10.39 11.85 -15.41
CA GLY A 186 9.08 11.60 -14.83
C GLY A 186 9.15 11.03 -13.40
N ILE A 187 10.10 10.13 -13.12
CA ILE A 187 10.33 9.60 -11.76
C ILE A 187 10.69 10.74 -10.81
N ILE A 188 11.66 11.59 -11.18
CA ILE A 188 12.10 12.66 -10.28
C ILE A 188 11.01 13.72 -10.06
N ARG A 189 10.18 14.00 -11.07
CA ARG A 189 9.00 14.86 -10.90
C ARG A 189 8.00 14.26 -9.91
N GLY A 190 7.82 12.93 -9.93
CA GLY A 190 7.03 12.21 -8.93
C GLY A 190 7.60 12.35 -7.52
N LEU A 191 8.91 12.20 -7.36
CA LEU A 191 9.59 12.38 -6.06
C LEU A 191 9.53 13.84 -5.58
N TYR A 192 9.78 14.80 -6.46
CA TYR A 192 9.65 16.23 -6.15
C TYR A 192 8.28 16.57 -5.58
N TYR A 193 7.21 16.07 -6.21
CA TYR A 193 5.86 16.25 -5.69
C TYR A 193 5.68 15.68 -4.27
N LEU A 194 6.24 14.50 -3.99
CA LEU A 194 6.17 13.89 -2.66
C LEU A 194 7.01 14.66 -1.63
N HIS A 195 8.22 15.09 -2.00
CA HIS A 195 9.20 15.71 -1.13
C HIS A 195 8.90 17.17 -0.81
N PHE A 196 8.35 17.93 -1.77
CA PHE A 196 8.22 19.39 -1.66
C PHE A 196 6.78 19.91 -1.84
N ASN A 197 5.90 19.21 -2.56
CA ASN A 197 4.52 19.69 -2.78
C ASN A 197 3.49 19.04 -1.85
N CYS A 198 3.84 17.96 -1.15
CA CYS A 198 2.97 17.33 -0.17
C CYS A 198 3.18 17.94 1.22
N GLU A 199 2.08 18.25 1.91
CA GLU A 199 2.10 18.68 3.31
C GLU A 199 1.24 17.73 4.17
N PRO A 200 1.83 17.00 5.15
CA PRO A 200 3.28 16.92 5.42
C PRO A 200 4.04 16.20 4.30
N GLN A 201 5.35 16.45 4.24
CA GLN A 201 6.29 15.79 3.32
C GLN A 201 6.07 14.27 3.30
N ARG A 202 6.10 13.68 2.11
CA ARG A 202 5.94 12.23 1.90
C ARG A 202 7.21 11.66 1.29
N LEU A 203 7.55 10.45 1.74
CA LEU A 203 8.67 9.66 1.22
C LEU A 203 8.10 8.43 0.49
N HIS A 204 8.78 8.00 -0.57
CA HIS A 204 8.40 6.82 -1.32
C HIS A 204 8.73 5.54 -0.55
N CYS A 205 9.94 5.43 0.02
CA CYS A 205 10.39 4.35 0.91
C CYS A 205 10.60 2.96 0.31
N ASN A 206 10.26 2.76 -0.96
CA ASN A 206 10.42 1.48 -1.67
C ASN A 206 10.56 1.72 -3.18
N LEU A 207 11.37 2.71 -3.57
CA LEU A 207 11.55 3.04 -4.98
C LEU A 207 12.46 2.01 -5.63
N LYS A 208 11.97 1.37 -6.69
CA LYS A 208 12.66 0.34 -7.48
C LYS A 208 11.94 0.16 -8.82
N PRO A 209 12.56 -0.44 -9.85
CA PRO A 209 11.94 -0.59 -11.17
C PRO A 209 10.58 -1.29 -11.17
N SER A 210 10.37 -2.31 -10.33
CA SER A 210 9.06 -2.98 -10.21
C SER A 210 7.94 -2.10 -9.64
N ASN A 211 8.29 -0.97 -9.01
CA ASN A 211 7.34 0.03 -8.49
C ASN A 211 7.25 1.27 -9.40
N VAL A 212 7.89 1.28 -10.56
CA VAL A 212 7.69 2.33 -11.58
C VAL A 212 6.82 1.73 -12.68
N ILE A 213 5.55 2.09 -12.70
CA ILE A 213 4.58 1.57 -13.66
C ILE A 213 4.57 2.45 -14.91
N LEU A 214 4.60 1.84 -16.09
CA LEU A 214 4.71 2.55 -17.36
C LEU A 214 3.34 2.63 -18.03
N GLY A 215 2.89 3.85 -18.26
CA GLY A 215 1.67 4.08 -19.03
C GLY A 215 1.86 3.87 -20.53
N PRO A 216 0.81 4.09 -21.35
CA PRO A 216 0.81 3.72 -22.76
C PRO A 216 1.91 4.39 -23.60
N GLN A 217 2.36 5.59 -23.20
CA GLN A 217 3.43 6.34 -23.87
C GLN A 217 4.76 6.25 -23.09
N PHE A 218 4.95 5.20 -22.29
CA PHE A 218 6.08 5.02 -21.39
C PHE A 218 6.22 6.13 -20.34
N GLU A 219 5.14 6.86 -20.04
CA GLU A 219 5.16 7.83 -18.96
C GLU A 219 5.20 7.09 -17.60
N PRO A 220 6.17 7.40 -16.72
CA PRO A 220 6.35 6.67 -15.47
C PRO A 220 5.35 7.15 -14.42
N ARG A 221 4.80 6.19 -13.68
CA ARG A 221 3.91 6.41 -12.55
C ARG A 221 4.41 5.60 -11.36
N LEU A 222 4.81 6.28 -10.30
CA LEU A 222 5.30 5.63 -9.10
C LEU A 222 4.14 4.92 -8.37
N ALA A 223 4.25 3.61 -8.23
CA ALA A 223 3.36 2.78 -7.43
C ALA A 223 3.85 2.69 -5.98
N ASP A 224 3.02 2.16 -5.08
CA ASP A 224 3.41 1.90 -3.70
C ASP A 224 3.81 3.13 -2.85
N CYS A 225 3.68 4.34 -3.39
CA CYS A 225 4.05 5.58 -2.70
C CYS A 225 3.23 5.76 -1.43
N GLY A 226 3.92 6.07 -0.33
CA GLY A 226 3.29 6.35 0.96
C GLY A 226 2.57 5.15 1.59
N LEU A 227 2.83 3.92 1.14
CA LEU A 227 2.37 2.72 1.84
C LEU A 227 3.23 2.37 3.07
N ALA A 228 4.42 2.96 3.24
CA ALA A 228 5.29 2.68 4.38
C ALA A 228 4.63 2.87 5.77
N PRO A 229 3.84 3.94 6.04
CA PRO A 229 3.12 4.08 7.31
C PRO A 229 2.04 3.01 7.52
N ILE A 230 1.54 2.41 6.43
CA ILE A 230 0.56 1.34 6.45
C ILE A 230 1.25 0.01 6.72
N LEU A 231 2.45 -0.21 6.18
CA LEU A 231 3.19 -1.47 6.06
C LEU A 231 4.47 -1.49 6.95
N PRO A 232 4.47 -2.04 8.20
CA PRO A 232 5.58 -1.88 9.15
C PRO A 232 6.86 -2.64 8.76
N ASP A 233 6.80 -3.58 7.82
CA ASP A 233 7.97 -4.30 7.28
C ASP A 233 8.39 -3.81 5.89
N PHE A 234 7.74 -2.76 5.36
CA PHE A 234 7.91 -2.29 3.98
C PHE A 234 9.30 -1.77 3.64
N SER A 235 10.01 -1.22 4.64
CA SER A 235 11.32 -0.59 4.50
C SER A 235 12.48 -1.44 5.04
N ARG A 236 12.23 -2.67 5.48
CA ARG A 236 13.23 -3.51 6.18
C ARG A 236 13.94 -4.53 5.31
N ALA A 237 13.47 -4.76 4.09
CA ALA A 237 14.16 -5.65 3.16
C ALA A 237 15.24 -4.84 2.42
N GLY A 238 16.50 -5.00 2.83
CA GLY A 238 17.64 -4.45 2.12
C GLY A 238 17.61 -4.91 0.66
N SER A 239 17.48 -3.95 -0.25
CA SER A 239 17.56 -4.15 -1.69
C SER A 239 18.78 -3.40 -2.20
N CYS A 240 19.31 -3.76 -3.37
CA CYS A 240 20.36 -2.99 -4.05
C CYS A 240 19.94 -1.53 -4.34
N TYR A 241 18.63 -1.22 -4.29
CA TYR A 241 18.10 0.13 -4.41
C TYR A 241 18.03 0.90 -3.08
N THR A 242 18.36 0.28 -1.94
CA THR A 242 18.25 0.90 -0.62
C THR A 242 19.55 1.58 -0.24
N GLY A 243 19.48 2.86 0.14
CA GLY A 243 20.66 3.63 0.59
C GLY A 243 21.35 3.00 1.80
N PRO A 244 22.70 3.12 1.90
CA PRO A 244 23.49 2.50 2.97
C PRO A 244 23.05 2.95 4.37
N GLU A 245 22.59 4.19 4.52
CA GLU A 245 22.12 4.75 5.79
C GLU A 245 20.85 4.07 6.33
N CYS A 246 20.02 3.54 5.43
CA CYS A 246 18.77 2.87 5.80
C CYS A 246 19.05 1.49 6.42
N SER A 247 20.04 0.78 5.88
CA SER A 247 20.49 -0.52 6.39
C SER A 247 21.20 -0.40 7.74
N LEU A 248 21.99 0.67 7.92
CA LEU A 248 22.78 0.89 9.13
C LEU A 248 21.95 1.44 10.30
N ASN A 249 21.13 2.47 10.04
CA ASN A 249 20.50 3.26 11.11
C ASN A 249 18.97 3.22 11.09
N CYS A 250 18.34 2.49 10.15
CA CYS A 250 16.89 2.49 9.93
C CYS A 250 16.29 3.90 9.75
N ARG A 251 17.10 4.87 9.33
CA ARG A 251 16.66 6.26 9.06
C ARG A 251 16.39 6.40 7.58
N TYR A 252 15.16 6.78 7.26
CA TYR A 252 14.73 7.05 5.89
C TYR A 252 14.47 8.54 5.74
N THR A 253 15.03 9.14 4.69
CA THR A 253 14.82 10.55 4.33
C THR A 253 14.49 10.67 2.84
N ASP A 254 14.19 11.88 2.38
CA ASP A 254 14.08 12.19 0.94
C ASP A 254 15.35 11.79 0.18
N LYS A 255 16.53 11.94 0.81
CA LYS A 255 17.82 11.52 0.24
C LYS A 255 17.95 10.00 0.07
N SER A 256 17.20 9.21 0.83
CA SER A 256 17.14 7.76 0.64
C SER A 256 16.38 7.40 -0.65
N ASP A 257 15.31 8.13 -0.97
CA ASP A 257 14.61 8.00 -2.26
C ASP A 257 15.51 8.46 -3.43
N ILE A 258 16.34 9.48 -3.23
CA ILE A 258 17.33 9.94 -4.22
C ILE A 258 18.38 8.86 -4.53
N PHE A 259 18.86 8.13 -3.52
CA PHE A 259 19.76 7.01 -3.75
C PHE A 259 19.10 5.93 -4.62
N SER A 260 17.86 5.53 -4.28
CA SER A 260 17.09 4.57 -5.08
C SER A 260 16.91 5.06 -6.52
N PHE A 261 16.66 6.36 -6.72
CA PHE A 261 16.61 6.96 -8.05
C PHE A 261 17.94 6.87 -8.79
N GLY A 262 19.07 7.14 -8.13
CA GLY A 262 20.40 7.04 -8.71
C GLY A 262 20.69 5.64 -9.27
N VAL A 263 20.34 4.60 -8.51
CA VAL A 263 20.46 3.21 -8.97
C VAL A 263 19.56 2.95 -10.19
N ILE A 264 18.31 3.44 -10.20
CA ILE A 264 17.41 3.31 -11.37
C ILE A 264 17.97 4.06 -12.58
N LEU A 265 18.53 5.25 -12.40
CA LEU A 265 19.15 6.02 -13.47
C LEU A 265 20.35 5.26 -14.07
N GLY A 266 21.19 4.64 -13.22
CA GLY A 266 22.26 3.75 -13.66
C GLY A 266 21.76 2.58 -14.51
N VAL A 267 20.66 1.93 -14.09
CA VAL A 267 20.01 0.84 -14.88
C VAL A 267 19.50 1.35 -16.22
N LEU A 268 18.88 2.53 -16.25
CA LEU A 268 18.41 3.14 -17.50
C LEU A 268 19.56 3.44 -18.46
N ILE A 269 20.70 3.93 -17.98
CA ILE A 269 21.84 4.27 -18.83
C ILE A 269 22.58 3.02 -19.34
N THR A 270 22.80 2.04 -18.45
CA THR A 270 23.65 0.86 -18.74
C THR A 270 22.88 -0.31 -19.34
N GLY A 271 21.55 -0.35 -19.18
CA GLY A 271 20.71 -1.49 -19.56
C GLY A 271 20.87 -2.72 -18.63
N LYS A 272 21.81 -2.69 -17.69
CA LYS A 272 22.20 -3.84 -16.84
C LYS A 272 21.44 -3.88 -15.52
N ASP A 273 21.43 -5.04 -14.87
CA ASP A 273 20.89 -5.17 -13.51
C ASP A 273 21.86 -4.56 -12.50
N PRO A 274 21.42 -3.86 -11.43
CA PRO A 274 22.33 -3.30 -10.43
C PRO A 274 23.14 -4.36 -9.66
N LEU A 275 22.74 -5.64 -9.70
CA LEU A 275 23.50 -6.74 -9.12
C LEU A 275 24.64 -7.23 -10.02
N ASP A 276 24.61 -6.89 -11.31
CA ASP A 276 25.80 -7.05 -12.15
C ASP A 276 26.85 -6.07 -11.66
N PRO A 277 28.13 -6.47 -11.51
CA PRO A 277 29.17 -5.63 -10.91
C PRO A 277 29.29 -4.30 -11.66
N MET A 278 28.62 -3.27 -11.14
CA MET A 278 28.67 -1.91 -11.65
C MET A 278 30.04 -1.35 -11.32
N GLN A 279 30.98 -1.43 -12.26
CA GLN A 279 32.24 -0.68 -12.21
C GLN A 279 32.00 0.80 -12.56
N MET A 280 30.97 1.43 -11.99
CA MET A 280 30.73 2.87 -12.16
C MET A 280 31.73 3.73 -11.39
N GLN A 281 32.57 3.13 -10.54
CA GLN A 281 33.40 3.86 -9.59
C GLN A 281 34.89 4.04 -9.95
N GLN A 282 35.41 3.51 -11.05
CA GLN A 282 36.84 3.70 -11.35
C GLN A 282 37.13 3.92 -12.83
N SER A 283 37.51 5.16 -13.15
CA SER A 283 38.54 5.55 -14.13
C SER A 283 38.37 5.09 -15.60
N GLY A 284 38.04 6.03 -16.48
CA GLY A 284 38.46 6.03 -17.89
C GLY A 284 37.41 5.68 -18.93
N GLU A 285 36.50 4.75 -18.65
CA GLU A 285 35.62 4.15 -19.66
C GLU A 285 34.12 4.34 -19.38
N VAL A 286 33.71 5.54 -18.93
CA VAL A 286 32.28 5.88 -18.74
C VAL A 286 31.46 5.55 -19.98
N ARG A 287 32.02 5.80 -21.17
CA ARG A 287 31.39 5.49 -22.47
C ARG A 287 31.15 3.98 -22.69
N GLU A 288 32.01 3.11 -22.16
CA GLU A 288 31.85 1.66 -22.33
C GLU A 288 30.77 1.07 -21.43
N THR A 289 30.39 1.79 -20.37
CA THR A 289 29.31 1.38 -19.48
C THR A 289 27.92 1.68 -20.04
N ILE A 290 27.83 2.60 -21.00
CA ILE A 290 26.57 2.98 -21.65
C ILE A 290 26.04 1.80 -22.47
N ASP A 291 24.73 1.60 -22.42
CA ASP A 291 24.05 0.60 -23.24
C ASP A 291 24.29 0.89 -24.73
N LYS A 292 24.93 -0.06 -25.43
CA LYS A 292 25.27 0.11 -26.85
C LYS A 292 24.03 0.19 -27.74
N ASN A 293 22.88 -0.31 -27.26
CA ASN A 293 21.61 -0.28 -27.98
C ASN A 293 20.93 1.09 -27.94
N ILE A 294 21.41 2.04 -27.13
CA ILE A 294 20.90 3.42 -27.09
C ILE A 294 21.88 4.45 -27.64
N LEU A 295 23.07 4.03 -28.07
CA LEU A 295 24.03 4.93 -28.71
C LEU A 295 23.41 5.45 -30.02
N GLY A 296 23.28 6.77 -30.10
CA GLY A 296 22.71 7.47 -31.23
C GLY A 296 23.62 8.57 -31.72
N GLN A 297 23.15 9.82 -31.67
CA GLN A 297 23.94 10.98 -32.12
C GLN A 297 24.97 11.41 -31.07
N GLU A 298 26.04 12.10 -31.47
CA GLU A 298 27.09 12.60 -30.54
C GLU A 298 26.52 13.44 -29.38
N ILE A 299 25.45 14.21 -29.63
CA ILE A 299 24.77 15.03 -28.61
C ILE A 299 24.17 14.15 -27.50
N GLU A 300 23.57 13.01 -27.87
CA GLU A 300 22.98 12.08 -26.90
C GLU A 300 24.06 11.42 -26.05
N GLU A 301 25.28 11.22 -26.58
CA GLU A 301 26.40 10.68 -25.80
C GLU A 301 26.85 11.63 -24.69
N ASP A 302 26.96 12.94 -24.96
CA ASP A 302 27.32 13.93 -23.94
C ASP A 302 26.24 14.04 -22.85
N GLU A 303 24.96 13.97 -23.24
CA GLU A 303 23.85 13.88 -22.30
C GLU A 303 23.91 12.63 -21.42
N MET A 304 24.23 11.47 -22.01
CA MET A 304 24.41 10.22 -21.27
C MET A 304 25.56 10.32 -20.27
N VAL A 305 26.69 10.91 -20.65
CA VAL A 305 27.84 11.11 -19.75
C VAL A 305 27.48 12.03 -18.57
N MET A 306 26.71 13.09 -18.83
CA MET A 306 26.17 13.94 -17.77
C MET A 306 25.20 13.17 -16.87
N ALA A 307 24.33 12.34 -17.45
CA ALA A 307 23.40 11.50 -16.70
C ALA A 307 24.11 10.46 -15.82
N VAL A 308 25.23 9.88 -16.28
CA VAL A 308 26.08 8.99 -15.45
C VAL A 308 26.63 9.77 -14.25
N SER A 309 27.12 10.98 -14.48
CA SER A 309 27.63 11.84 -13.41
C SER A 309 26.54 12.13 -12.36
N ILE A 310 25.32 12.44 -12.81
CA ILE A 310 24.16 12.64 -11.92
C ILE A 310 23.85 11.36 -11.13
N ALA A 311 23.85 10.19 -11.79
CA ALA A 311 23.60 8.90 -11.14
C ALA A 311 24.62 8.62 -10.03
N VAL A 312 25.92 8.85 -10.30
CA VAL A 312 27.01 8.67 -9.34
C VAL A 312 26.81 9.55 -8.11
N VAL A 313 26.50 10.85 -8.29
CA VAL A 313 26.29 11.75 -7.15
C VAL A 313 25.03 11.38 -6.36
N CYS A 314 23.96 10.92 -7.02
CA CYS A 314 22.77 10.40 -6.34
C CYS A 314 23.07 9.18 -5.46
N MET A 315 24.04 8.35 -5.87
CA MET A 315 24.46 7.14 -5.15
C MET A 315 25.58 7.40 -4.11
N SER A 316 25.86 8.66 -3.76
CA SER A 316 26.85 9.00 -2.73
C SER A 316 26.55 8.30 -1.40
N GLU A 317 27.60 7.79 -0.74
CA GLU A 317 27.50 7.11 0.57
C GLU A 317 26.86 8.02 1.63
N LEU A 318 27.27 9.29 1.67
CA LEU A 318 26.72 10.28 2.58
C LEU A 318 25.44 10.89 1.99
N PRO A 319 24.28 10.84 2.70
CA PRO A 319 23.04 11.43 2.22
C PRO A 319 23.11 12.95 1.97
N ALA A 320 24.02 13.65 2.66
CA ALA A 320 24.21 15.10 2.52
C ALA A 320 24.80 15.50 1.15
N ASP A 321 25.56 14.60 0.52
CA ASP A 321 26.23 14.86 -0.76
C ASP A 321 25.30 14.61 -1.96
N ARG A 322 24.18 13.93 -1.72
CA ARG A 322 23.18 13.67 -2.76
C ARG A 322 22.40 14.95 -3.03
N PRO A 323 22.05 15.28 -4.29
CA PRO A 323 21.19 16.42 -4.60
C PRO A 323 19.77 16.20 -4.06
N SER A 324 18.98 17.26 -3.99
CA SER A 324 17.54 17.20 -3.73
C SER A 324 16.76 16.85 -5.01
N SER A 325 15.51 16.42 -4.86
CA SER A 325 14.65 16.17 -6.02
C SER A 325 14.34 17.44 -6.82
N ASP A 326 14.38 18.62 -6.20
CA ASP A 326 14.19 19.91 -6.88
C ASP A 326 15.38 20.23 -7.81
N GLU A 327 16.59 20.11 -7.28
CA GLU A 327 17.82 20.27 -8.06
C GLU A 327 17.88 19.27 -9.22
N LEU A 328 17.52 18.00 -8.97
CA LEU A 328 17.52 16.96 -10.00
C LEU A 328 16.48 17.17 -11.11
N VAL A 329 15.31 17.76 -10.80
CA VAL A 329 14.35 18.15 -11.84
C VAL A 329 15.01 19.13 -12.80
N SER A 330 15.75 20.11 -12.28
CA SER A 330 16.47 21.10 -13.09
C SER A 330 17.59 20.44 -13.91
N MET A 331 18.46 19.66 -13.25
CA MET A 331 19.59 18.98 -13.90
C MET A 331 19.14 18.07 -15.06
N LEU A 332 18.12 17.24 -14.84
CA LEU A 332 17.67 16.28 -15.86
C LEU A 332 16.81 16.92 -16.96
N THR A 333 16.10 18.02 -16.68
CA THR A 333 15.34 18.72 -17.72
C THR A 333 16.28 19.45 -18.69
N GLN A 334 17.45 19.91 -18.23
CA GLN A 334 18.47 20.49 -19.11
C GLN A 334 19.00 19.47 -20.14
N LEU A 335 19.08 18.19 -19.78
CA LEU A 335 19.41 17.10 -20.70
C LEU A 335 18.27 16.77 -21.69
N ASN A 336 17.06 17.27 -21.46
CA ASN A 336 15.86 16.93 -22.23
C ASN A 336 15.38 18.11 -23.09
N SER A 337 16.28 19.03 -23.45
CA SER A 337 15.94 20.30 -24.09
C SER A 337 16.39 20.36 -25.56
N PHE A 338 15.75 19.55 -26.41
CA PHE A 338 15.62 19.80 -27.85
C PHE A 338 14.24 19.38 -28.36
#